data_AF-A0A2R2ITD6-F1
#
_entry.id   AF-A0A2R2ITD6-F1
#
_cell.length_a   1.000
_cell.length_b   1.000
_cell.length_c   1.000
_cell.angle_alpha   90.00
_cell.angle_beta   90.00
_cell.angle_gamma   90.00
#
_symmetry.space_group_name_H-M   'P 1'
#
loop_
_entity.id
_entity.type
_entity.pdbx_description
1 polymer ?
#
loop_
_entity_poly.entity_id
_entity_poly.type
_entity_poly.pdbx_seq_one_letter_code
_entity_poly.pdbx_strand_id
1 'polypeptide(L)'
;MQPQLQNTIGQSLLAIGLYTVAFESLVLTVKDQMQGYLASNEPTSLKKFYGSLGTANNTLKFCEPRLVQHGVLDTREIELLSRVRQRRNQMAHEGYNNTFTLTISDIEDDVDAMFKIARKVENWRQAIRQPNADGSSSFGVAPSIFGLYLQVAQELARKNLSVAGNASSSA
;
A
#
# COMPACT_ATOMS: atom_id res chain seq x y z
N MET A 1 -13.00 -30.78 -7.29
CA MET A 1 -12.34 -29.62 -7.93
C MET A 1 -10.91 -30.01 -8.25
N GLN A 2 -10.42 -29.74 -9.47
CA GLN A 2 -9.04 -30.06 -9.85
C GLN A 2 -8.05 -29.23 -9.00
N PRO A 3 -6.98 -29.84 -8.46
CA PRO A 3 -5.97 -29.14 -7.65
C PRO A 3 -5.35 -27.92 -8.33
N GLN A 4 -5.22 -27.95 -9.66
CA GLN A 4 -4.72 -26.81 -10.45
C GLN A 4 -5.60 -25.56 -10.34
N LEU A 5 -6.94 -25.71 -10.27
CA LEU A 5 -7.87 -24.59 -10.18
C LEU A 5 -7.83 -23.93 -8.79
N GLN A 6 -7.67 -24.73 -7.73
CA GLN A 6 -7.50 -24.24 -6.35
C GLN A 6 -6.16 -23.50 -6.20
N ASN A 7 -5.12 -23.95 -6.90
CA ASN A 7 -3.79 -23.33 -6.87
C ASN A 7 -3.81 -21.91 -7.48
N THR A 8 -4.54 -21.71 -8.59
CA THR A 8 -4.71 -20.39 -9.22
C THR A 8 -5.57 -19.42 -8.40
N ILE A 9 -6.64 -19.89 -7.75
CA ILE A 9 -7.52 -19.02 -6.93
C ILE A 9 -6.82 -18.63 -5.63
N GLY A 10 -6.17 -19.58 -4.95
CA GLY A 10 -5.45 -19.31 -3.70
C GLY A 10 -4.30 -18.30 -3.87
N GLN A 11 -3.50 -18.44 -4.94
CA GLN A 11 -2.44 -17.49 -5.27
C GLN A 11 -3.00 -16.10 -5.58
N SER A 12 -4.11 -16.03 -6.32
CA SER A 12 -4.77 -14.76 -6.67
C SER A 12 -5.34 -14.05 -5.45
N LEU A 13 -5.99 -14.78 -4.55
CA LEU A 13 -6.50 -14.21 -3.30
C LEU A 13 -5.38 -13.69 -2.39
N LEU A 14 -4.25 -14.41 -2.30
CA LEU A 14 -3.10 -13.92 -1.55
C LEU A 14 -2.49 -12.67 -2.18
N ALA A 15 -2.32 -12.65 -3.49
CA ALA A 15 -1.78 -11.48 -4.18
C ALA A 15 -2.70 -10.26 -4.00
N ILE A 16 -4.02 -10.42 -4.19
CA ILE A 16 -4.99 -9.35 -3.95
C ILE A 16 -4.96 -8.88 -2.48
N GLY A 17 -4.89 -9.81 -1.53
CA GLY A 17 -4.81 -9.49 -0.09
C GLY A 17 -3.56 -8.69 0.24
N LEU A 18 -2.39 -9.16 -0.21
CA LEU A 18 -1.10 -8.48 -0.07
C LEU A 18 -1.14 -7.07 -0.67
N TYR A 19 -1.63 -6.95 -1.90
CA TYR A 19 -1.72 -5.69 -2.60
C TYR A 19 -2.64 -4.70 -1.87
N THR A 20 -3.80 -5.17 -1.40
CA THR A 20 -4.77 -4.35 -0.67
C THR A 20 -4.18 -3.86 0.65
N VAL A 21 -3.54 -4.75 1.41
CA VAL A 21 -2.89 -4.36 2.68
C VAL A 21 -1.80 -3.33 2.42
N ALA A 22 -0.93 -3.53 1.42
CA ALA A 22 0.15 -2.60 1.08
C ALA A 22 -0.40 -1.23 0.62
N PHE A 23 -1.49 -1.22 -0.15
CA PHE A 23 -2.11 0.01 -0.62
C PHE A 23 -2.76 0.82 0.51
N GLU A 24 -3.61 0.19 1.33
CA GLU A 24 -4.29 0.87 2.44
C GLU A 24 -3.26 1.38 3.47
N SER A 25 -2.22 0.59 3.69
CA SER A 25 -1.04 0.96 4.48
C SER A 25 -0.41 2.27 4.03
N LEU A 26 -0.04 2.36 2.75
CA LEU A 26 0.51 3.56 2.15
C LEU A 26 -0.44 4.77 2.30
N VAL A 27 -1.73 4.57 2.02
CA VAL A 27 -2.75 5.65 2.12
C VAL A 27 -2.83 6.17 3.55
N LEU A 28 -2.84 5.29 4.55
CA LEU A 28 -2.90 5.67 5.95
C LEU A 28 -1.64 6.42 6.40
N THR A 29 -0.45 5.99 5.96
CA THR A 29 0.81 6.70 6.22
C THR A 29 0.78 8.11 5.63
N VAL A 30 0.37 8.25 4.36
CA VAL A 30 0.25 9.56 3.69
C VAL A 30 -0.79 10.43 4.38
N LYS A 31 -1.93 9.86 4.77
CA LYS A 31 -3.01 10.57 5.45
C LYS A 31 -2.56 11.12 6.80
N ASP A 32 -2.02 10.27 7.67
CA ASP A 32 -1.61 10.68 9.01
C ASP A 32 -0.56 11.79 8.94
N GLN A 33 0.44 11.58 8.08
CA GLN A 33 1.50 12.55 7.88
C GLN A 33 1.01 13.88 7.32
N MET A 34 0.13 13.85 6.33
CA MET A 34 -0.45 15.07 5.77
C MET A 34 -1.34 15.79 6.78
N GLN A 35 -2.13 15.06 7.57
CA GLN A 35 -2.97 15.64 8.60
C GLN A 35 -2.14 16.42 9.62
N GLY A 36 -1.05 15.81 10.12
CA GLY A 36 -0.11 16.44 11.04
C GLY A 36 0.53 17.69 10.43
N TYR A 37 1.06 17.57 9.21
CA TYR A 37 1.66 18.70 8.51
C TYR A 37 0.68 19.88 8.35
N LEU A 38 -0.54 19.63 7.89
CA LEU A 38 -1.54 20.68 7.64
C LEU A 38 -2.01 21.33 8.94
N ALA A 39 -2.19 20.57 10.02
CA ALA A 39 -2.59 21.12 11.30
C ALA A 39 -1.57 22.15 11.83
N SER A 40 -0.27 21.90 11.61
CA SER A 40 0.80 22.77 12.09
C SER A 40 1.16 23.91 11.13
N ASN A 41 1.05 23.70 9.81
CA ASN A 41 1.61 24.63 8.80
C ASN A 41 0.56 25.27 7.89
N GLU A 42 -0.57 24.61 7.63
CA GLU A 42 -1.62 25.10 6.73
C GLU A 42 -3.05 24.82 7.25
N PRO A 43 -3.48 25.42 8.38
CA PRO A 43 -4.77 25.10 8.99
C PRO A 43 -5.97 25.36 8.07
N THR A 44 -5.84 26.32 7.15
CA THR A 44 -6.87 26.62 6.13
C THR A 44 -7.06 25.50 5.11
N SER A 45 -6.00 24.75 4.82
CA SER A 45 -6.02 23.58 3.93
C SER A 45 -6.60 22.34 4.62
N LEU A 46 -6.57 22.29 5.96
CA LEU A 46 -7.02 21.13 6.74
C LEU A 46 -8.52 20.80 6.53
N LYS A 47 -9.39 21.81 6.44
CA LYS A 47 -10.82 21.60 6.14
C LYS A 47 -11.03 20.93 4.78
N LYS A 48 -10.26 21.33 3.76
CA LYS A 48 -10.30 20.73 2.42
C LYS A 48 -9.76 19.30 2.45
N PHE A 49 -8.73 19.05 3.24
CA PHE A 49 -8.19 17.72 3.44
C PHE A 49 -9.22 16.75 4.03
N TYR A 50 -9.97 17.15 5.06
CA TYR A 50 -11.04 16.31 5.60
C TYR A 50 -12.13 15.98 4.57
N GLY A 51 -12.45 16.92 3.67
CA GLY A 51 -13.34 16.66 2.53
C GLY A 51 -12.80 15.66 1.51
N SER A 52 -11.47 15.47 1.44
CA SER A 52 -10.85 14.49 0.53
C SER A 52 -10.83 13.05 1.06
N LEU A 53 -11.14 12.83 2.35
CA LEU A 53 -11.05 11.51 3.01
C LEU A 53 -12.12 10.50 2.57
N GLY A 54 -13.02 10.86 1.65
CA GLY A 54 -14.10 9.97 1.19
C GLY A 54 -13.62 8.72 0.44
N THR A 55 -12.45 8.78 -0.22
CA THR A 55 -11.81 7.59 -0.83
C THR A 55 -10.29 7.68 -0.74
N ALA A 56 -9.62 6.54 -0.75
CA ALA A 56 -8.16 6.46 -0.84
C ALA A 56 -7.60 7.23 -2.04
N ASN A 57 -8.28 7.14 -3.20
CA ASN A 57 -7.90 7.87 -4.41
C ASN A 57 -7.97 9.39 -4.21
N ASN A 58 -9.07 9.90 -3.66
CA ASN A 58 -9.24 11.34 -3.40
C ASN A 58 -8.23 11.84 -2.36
N THR A 59 -7.97 11.05 -1.33
CA THR A 59 -6.97 11.35 -0.30
C THR A 59 -5.58 11.50 -0.91
N LEU A 60 -5.14 10.52 -1.70
CA LEU A 60 -3.84 10.59 -2.38
C LEU A 60 -3.77 11.76 -3.35
N LYS A 61 -4.80 11.99 -4.18
CA LYS A 61 -4.83 13.15 -5.11
C LYS A 61 -4.70 14.49 -4.41
N PHE A 62 -5.27 14.63 -3.21
CA PHE A 62 -5.12 15.84 -2.41
C PHE A 62 -3.67 16.02 -1.90
N CYS A 63 -3.03 14.92 -1.49
CA CYS A 63 -1.69 14.94 -0.90
C CYS A 63 -0.57 15.08 -1.95
N GLU A 64 -0.74 14.54 -3.15
CA GLU A 64 0.28 14.46 -4.21
C GLU A 64 0.98 15.79 -4.50
N PRO A 65 0.28 16.92 -4.76
CA PRO A 65 0.94 18.19 -5.05
C PRO A 65 1.86 18.67 -3.93
N ARG A 66 1.49 18.42 -2.67
CA ARG A 66 2.28 18.82 -1.50
C ARG A 66 3.50 17.92 -1.32
N LEU A 67 3.34 16.61 -1.51
CA LEU A 67 4.45 15.67 -1.46
C LEU A 67 5.52 16.02 -2.50
N VAL A 68 5.11 16.46 -3.70
CA VAL A 68 6.05 16.96 -4.73
C VAL A 68 6.66 18.30 -4.33
N GLN A 69 5.84 19.26 -3.87
CA GLN A 69 6.31 20.58 -3.45
C GLN A 69 7.39 20.51 -2.36
N HIS A 70 7.27 19.55 -1.43
CA HIS A 70 8.25 19.33 -0.37
C HIS A 70 9.41 18.40 -0.76
N GLY A 71 9.50 17.99 -2.04
CA GLY A 71 10.55 17.10 -2.54
C GLY A 71 10.50 15.70 -1.92
N VAL A 72 9.36 15.31 -1.34
CA VAL A 72 9.17 13.97 -0.77
C VAL A 72 9.07 12.94 -1.89
N LEU A 73 8.30 13.27 -2.94
CA LEU A 73 8.12 12.43 -4.12
C LEU A 73 8.51 13.17 -5.39
N ASP A 74 9.07 12.44 -6.34
CA ASP A 74 9.31 12.93 -7.69
C ASP A 74 8.17 12.59 -8.66
N THR A 75 8.21 13.12 -9.89
CA THR A 75 7.19 12.89 -10.90
C THR A 75 7.03 11.41 -11.27
N ARG A 76 8.11 10.62 -11.30
CA ARG A 76 8.04 9.19 -11.62
C ARG A 76 7.31 8.42 -10.52
N GLU A 77 7.50 8.82 -9.26
CA GLU A 77 6.80 8.23 -8.13
C GLU A 77 5.31 8.56 -8.11
N ILE A 78 4.93 9.75 -8.59
CA ILE A 78 3.52 10.11 -8.79
C ILE A 78 2.88 9.27 -9.90
N GLU A 79 3.60 9.01 -10.99
CA GLU A 79 3.14 8.11 -12.05
C GLU A 79 2.96 6.67 -11.53
N LEU A 80 3.89 6.18 -10.71
CA LEU A 80 3.77 4.89 -10.01
C LEU A 80 2.55 4.84 -9.08
N LEU A 81 2.30 5.90 -8.30
CA LEU A 81 1.09 6.00 -7.48
C LEU A 81 -0.19 5.95 -8.32
N SER A 82 -0.19 6.61 -9.47
CA SER A 82 -1.32 6.56 -10.40
C SER A 82 -1.61 5.14 -10.88
N ARG A 83 -0.57 4.42 -11.33
CA ARG A 83 -0.67 3.01 -11.75
C ARG A 83 -1.21 2.13 -10.62
N VAL A 84 -0.66 2.27 -9.42
CA VAL A 84 -1.04 1.48 -8.26
C VAL A 84 -2.51 1.72 -7.88
N ARG A 85 -2.98 2.97 -7.90
CA ARG A 85 -4.39 3.32 -7.66
C ARG A 85 -5.32 2.72 -8.71
N GLN A 86 -4.94 2.77 -9.98
CA GLN A 86 -5.74 2.21 -11.06
C GLN A 86 -5.92 0.70 -10.90
N ARG A 87 -4.82 -0.02 -10.63
CA ARG A 87 -4.85 -1.46 -10.39
C ARG A 87 -5.66 -1.82 -9.14
N ARG A 88 -5.57 -1.05 -8.05
CA ARG A 88 -6.44 -1.22 -6.86
C ARG A 88 -7.92 -1.08 -7.20
N ASN A 89 -8.27 -0.05 -7.98
CA ASN A 89 -9.66 0.16 -8.40
C ASN A 89 -10.17 -0.97 -9.29
N GLN A 90 -9.34 -1.48 -10.21
CA GLN A 90 -9.68 -2.66 -11.02
C GLN A 90 -9.97 -3.88 -10.13
N MET A 91 -9.10 -4.17 -9.16
CA MET A 91 -9.32 -5.26 -8.19
C MET A 91 -10.62 -5.08 -7.40
N ALA A 92 -10.92 -3.85 -6.94
CA ALA A 92 -12.09 -3.56 -6.12
C ALA A 92 -13.43 -3.60 -6.89
N HIS A 93 -13.43 -3.27 -8.19
CA HIS A 93 -14.66 -3.13 -8.98
C HIS A 93 -14.88 -4.23 -10.02
N GLU A 94 -13.83 -4.90 -10.47
CA GLU A 94 -13.90 -5.89 -11.55
C GLU A 94 -13.70 -7.33 -11.05
N GLY A 95 -13.50 -7.55 -9.75
CA GLY A 95 -13.20 -8.87 -9.16
C GLY A 95 -14.25 -9.96 -9.45
N TYR A 96 -15.50 -9.57 -9.71
CA TYR A 96 -16.59 -10.46 -10.07
C TYR A 96 -16.75 -10.66 -11.59
N ASN A 97 -16.25 -9.72 -12.39
CA ASN A 97 -16.40 -9.71 -13.85
C ASN A 97 -15.19 -10.34 -14.56
N ASN A 98 -14.01 -10.23 -13.95
CA ASN A 98 -12.75 -10.74 -14.49
C ASN A 98 -12.23 -11.82 -13.54
N THR A 99 -11.93 -13.01 -14.06
CA THR A 99 -11.14 -14.00 -13.33
C THR A 99 -9.71 -13.46 -13.23
N PHE A 100 -9.42 -12.69 -12.19
CA PHE A 100 -8.06 -12.24 -11.90
C PHE A 100 -7.21 -13.47 -11.61
N THR A 101 -6.38 -13.85 -12.58
CA THR A 101 -5.28 -14.77 -12.35
C THR A 101 -4.09 -13.88 -12.02
N LEU A 102 -3.91 -13.60 -10.73
CA LEU A 102 -2.87 -12.71 -10.25
C LEU A 102 -1.89 -13.51 -9.40
N THR A 103 -0.60 -13.33 -9.63
CA THR A 103 0.45 -13.97 -8.84
C THR A 103 1.14 -12.93 -7.95
N ILE A 104 1.88 -13.41 -6.95
CA ILE A 104 2.70 -12.53 -6.11
C ILE A 104 3.76 -11.81 -6.97
N SER A 105 4.32 -12.48 -7.98
CA SER A 105 5.27 -11.86 -8.91
C SER A 105 4.66 -10.71 -9.71
N ASP A 106 3.37 -10.76 -10.06
CA ASP A 106 2.72 -9.68 -10.83
C ASP A 106 2.59 -8.37 -10.04
N ILE A 107 2.63 -8.46 -8.71
CA ILE A 107 2.45 -7.31 -7.80
C ILE A 107 3.70 -6.90 -7.04
N GLU A 108 4.79 -7.67 -7.14
CA GLU A 108 5.99 -7.47 -6.33
C GLU A 108 6.55 -6.05 -6.49
N ASP A 109 6.71 -5.60 -7.74
CA ASP A 109 7.21 -4.26 -8.06
C ASP A 109 6.30 -3.14 -7.55
N ASP A 110 4.98 -3.34 -7.62
CA ASP A 110 4.01 -2.37 -7.12
C ASP A 110 4.06 -2.27 -5.60
N VAL A 111 4.13 -3.43 -4.93
CA VAL A 111 4.24 -3.50 -3.48
C VAL A 111 5.54 -2.83 -3.04
N ASP A 112 6.68 -3.19 -3.63
CA ASP A 112 7.97 -2.55 -3.33
C ASP A 112 7.96 -1.03 -3.57
N ALA A 113 7.32 -0.56 -4.65
CA ALA A 113 7.12 0.86 -4.90
C ALA A 113 6.28 1.53 -3.78
N MET A 114 5.15 0.93 -3.38
CA MET A 114 4.32 1.42 -2.28
C MET A 114 5.12 1.52 -0.98
N PHE A 115 5.96 0.52 -0.69
CA PHE A 115 6.86 0.52 0.46
C PHE A 115 7.88 1.65 0.43
N LYS A 116 8.55 1.85 -0.71
CA LYS A 116 9.55 2.93 -0.88
C LYS A 116 8.92 4.31 -0.68
N ILE A 117 7.73 4.53 -1.25
CA ILE A 117 6.98 5.78 -1.10
C ILE A 117 6.58 5.99 0.36
N ALA A 118 6.00 4.99 1.02
CA ALA A 118 5.62 5.07 2.43
C ALA A 118 6.84 5.39 3.32
N ARG A 119 8.00 4.81 3.02
CA ARG A 119 9.25 5.10 3.73
C ARG A 119 9.72 6.55 3.53
N LYS A 120 9.62 7.10 2.31
CA LYS A 120 9.96 8.50 2.05
C LYS A 120 9.05 9.46 2.84
N VAL A 121 7.75 9.17 2.88
CA VAL A 121 6.78 9.94 3.64
C VAL A 121 7.06 9.86 5.15
N GLU A 122 7.41 8.68 5.67
CA GLU A 122 7.84 8.53 7.06
C GLU A 122 9.14 9.29 7.35
N ASN A 123 10.14 9.23 6.47
CA ASN A 123 11.38 9.98 6.67
C ASN A 123 11.10 11.48 6.71
N TRP A 124 10.20 11.97 5.84
CA TRP A 124 9.73 13.34 5.88
C TRP A 124 9.06 13.68 7.22
N ARG A 125 8.21 12.79 7.76
CA ARG A 125 7.63 12.92 9.10
C ARG A 125 8.68 13.13 10.17
N GLN A 126 9.72 12.29 10.17
CA GLN A 126 10.79 12.36 11.15
C GLN A 126 11.59 13.66 11.04
N ALA A 127 11.79 14.15 9.81
CA ALA A 127 12.49 15.42 9.56
C ALA A 127 11.70 16.66 10.00
N ILE A 128 10.37 16.62 9.91
CA ILE A 128 9.50 17.75 10.29
C ILE A 128 8.90 17.62 11.70
N ARG A 129 9.39 16.67 12.51
CA ARG A 129 8.82 16.37 13.84
C ARG A 129 8.70 17.62 14.70
N GLN A 130 7.47 17.94 15.09
CA GLN A 130 7.18 18.73 16.28
C GLN A 130 6.49 17.80 17.29
N PRO A 131 7.00 17.67 18.52
CA PRO A 131 6.34 16.88 19.56
C PRO A 131 4.95 17.46 19.86
N ASN A 132 4.00 16.61 20.26
CA ASN A 132 2.76 17.09 20.86
C ASN A 132 3.10 17.95 22.09
N ALA A 133 2.16 18.79 22.54
CA ALA A 133 2.38 19.68 23.70
C ALA A 133 2.78 18.92 25.00
N ASP A 134 2.47 17.63 25.08
CA ASP A 134 2.82 16.71 26.18
C ASP A 134 4.12 15.91 25.93
N GLY A 135 4.84 16.18 24.83
CA GLY A 135 6.04 15.45 24.43
C GLY A 135 5.77 14.11 23.75
N SER A 136 4.50 13.69 23.62
CA SER A 136 4.16 12.46 22.91
C SER A 136 4.29 12.63 21.39
N SER A 137 4.54 11.54 20.69
CA SER A 137 4.47 11.49 19.22
C SER A 137 3.09 11.00 18.79
N SER A 138 2.47 11.65 17.79
CA SER A 138 1.25 11.12 17.17
C SER A 138 1.48 9.67 16.71
N PHE A 139 0.45 8.84 16.87
CA PHE A 139 0.49 7.41 16.55
C PHE A 139 0.98 7.22 15.10
N GLY A 140 2.25 6.83 14.94
CA GLY A 140 2.85 6.61 13.63
C GLY A 140 2.70 5.16 13.24
N VAL A 141 2.04 4.88 12.12
CA VAL A 141 2.14 3.55 11.50
C VAL A 141 3.57 3.41 10.96
N ALA A 142 4.44 2.75 11.72
CA ALA A 142 5.85 2.67 11.41
C ALA A 142 6.09 1.80 10.15
N PRO A 143 6.99 2.21 9.22
CA PRO A 143 7.53 1.41 8.11
C PRO A 143 7.85 -0.05 8.47
N SER A 144 8.31 -0.27 9.70
CA SER A 144 8.69 -1.58 10.25
C SER A 144 7.52 -2.56 10.41
N ILE A 145 6.32 -2.08 10.74
CA ILE A 145 5.11 -2.92 10.80
C ILE A 145 4.76 -3.45 9.40
N PHE A 146 4.96 -2.63 8.37
CA PHE A 146 4.68 -3.05 7.00
C PHE A 146 5.66 -4.11 6.51
N GLY A 147 6.96 -3.96 6.78
CA GLY A 147 7.95 -4.98 6.43
C GLY A 147 7.65 -6.33 7.11
N LEU A 148 7.17 -6.27 8.35
CA LEU A 148 6.72 -7.43 9.11
C LEU A 148 5.51 -8.10 8.45
N TYR A 149 4.48 -7.34 8.05
CA TYR A 149 3.30 -7.89 7.37
C TYR A 149 3.64 -8.50 6.01
N LEU A 150 4.52 -7.86 5.23
CA LEU A 150 4.97 -8.40 3.95
C LEU A 150 5.76 -9.70 4.14
N GLN A 151 6.70 -9.74 5.10
CA GLN A 151 7.46 -10.96 5.41
C GLN A 151 6.56 -12.09 5.87
N VAL A 152 5.63 -11.82 6.80
CA VAL A 152 4.69 -12.83 7.31
C VAL A 152 3.79 -13.35 6.20
N ALA A 153 3.28 -12.47 5.33
CA ALA A 153 2.41 -12.88 4.23
C ALA A 153 3.18 -13.63 3.11
N GLN A 154 4.43 -13.26 2.81
CA GLN A 154 5.32 -14.02 1.92
C GLN A 154 5.66 -15.40 2.52
N GLU A 155 5.90 -15.47 3.83
CA GLU A 155 6.20 -16.70 4.54
C GLU A 155 4.98 -17.64 4.57
N LEU A 156 3.79 -17.13 4.84
CA LEU A 156 2.53 -17.89 4.78
C LEU A 156 2.21 -18.37 3.36
N ALA A 157 2.43 -17.53 2.34
CA ALA A 157 2.26 -17.91 0.94
C ALA A 157 3.21 -19.05 0.55
N ARG A 158 4.48 -18.99 0.95
CA ARG A 158 5.49 -20.01 0.65
C ARG A 158 5.27 -21.30 1.42
N LYS A 159 4.87 -21.23 2.70
CA LYS A 159 4.71 -22.42 3.57
C LYS A 159 3.38 -23.17 3.37
N ASN A 160 2.28 -22.47 3.08
CA ASN A 160 0.95 -23.09 3.07
C ASN A 160 0.34 -23.29 1.66
N LEU A 161 0.94 -22.74 0.60
CA LEU A 161 0.48 -22.96 -0.79
C LEU A 161 1.48 -23.71 -1.68
N SER A 162 2.68 -24.05 -1.18
CA SER A 162 3.54 -25.01 -1.87
C SER A 162 3.07 -26.43 -1.58
N VAL A 163 2.06 -26.90 -2.31
CA VAL A 163 1.89 -28.36 -2.46
C VAL A 163 3.00 -28.80 -3.39
N ALA A 164 3.93 -29.61 -2.87
CA ALA A 164 4.98 -30.24 -3.66
C ALA A 164 4.34 -30.78 -4.94
N GLY A 165 4.81 -30.29 -6.10
CA GLY A 165 4.45 -30.90 -7.36
C GLY A 165 4.81 -32.36 -7.23
N ASN A 166 3.84 -33.26 -7.35
CA ASN A 166 4.13 -34.67 -7.50
C ASN A 166 5.01 -34.77 -8.74
N ALA A 167 6.32 -34.81 -8.51
CA ALA A 167 7.27 -35.27 -9.46
C ALA A 167 6.76 -36.65 -9.88
N SER A 168 6.40 -36.73 -11.14
CA SER A 168 6.29 -37.97 -11.87
C SER A 168 7.46 -38.88 -11.50
N SER A 169 7.24 -39.86 -10.64
CA SER A 169 7.96 -41.13 -10.71
C SER A 169 7.05 -42.10 -11.44
N SER A 170 7.11 -41.98 -12.76
CA SER A 170 6.70 -42.97 -13.73
C SER A 170 7.46 -44.29 -13.52
N ALA A 171 6.72 -45.39 -13.70
CA ALA A 171 7.13 -46.78 -13.97
C ALA A 171 7.82 -47.55 -12.85
#